data_AF-A0A6V7Y5I6-F1
#
_entry.id   AF-A0A6V7Y5I6-F1
#
_cell.length_a   1.000
_cell.length_b   1.000
_cell.length_c   1.000
_cell.angle_alpha   90.00
_cell.angle_beta   90.00
_cell.angle_gamma   90.00
#
_symmetry.space_group_name_H-M   'P 1'
#
loop_
_entity.id
_entity.type
_entity.pdbx_description
1 polymer ?
#
loop_
_entity_poly.entity_id
_entity_poly.type
_entity_poly.pdbx_seq_one_letter_code
_entity_poly.pdbx_strand_id
1 'polypeptide(L)'
;MKSAIAIRPMICHHLKRGWKCVAIKQAVDYRTDFLGYSHQKAPEQKIIKITPEECKNWVNFKKCEYGEITKGSDKELHTGKSLNLEYSWWKIGWQKATVVNCFITQSLLIGQPGKATIDSPTEEVKHCEFIEEECNLKDGASIIWEKNNDISEIFDKRMCKYQKIGHFSGNYSNGIWYSTDMQRSLIFEESAEKIETCGEKLRISNTGFAIREYDFKKIIDQKNKNRVKKVFR
;
A
#
# COMPACT_ATOMS: atom_id res chain seq x y z
N MET A 1 -41.00 -0.81 10.08
CA MET A 1 -39.77 -0.18 10.61
C MET A 1 -38.84 0.05 9.45
N LYS A 2 -38.35 1.29 9.29
CA LYS A 2 -37.46 1.61 8.17
C LYS A 2 -36.05 1.47 8.66
N SER A 3 -35.18 0.98 7.82
CA SER A 3 -33.83 0.68 8.21
C SER A 3 -32.88 1.20 7.13
N ALA A 4 -31.93 1.99 7.56
CA ALA A 4 -30.93 2.63 6.73
C ALA A 4 -29.59 1.99 7.05
N ILE A 5 -28.82 1.65 6.01
CA ILE A 5 -27.42 1.25 6.21
C ILE A 5 -26.63 2.53 6.44
N ALA A 6 -26.12 2.73 7.65
CA ALA A 6 -25.24 3.84 7.94
C ALA A 6 -23.79 3.44 7.62
N ILE A 7 -23.12 4.33 6.90
CA ILE A 7 -21.78 4.15 6.37
C ILE A 7 -20.94 5.33 6.89
N ARG A 8 -19.73 5.08 7.39
CA ARG A 8 -18.81 6.14 7.85
C ARG A 8 -17.66 6.33 6.89
N PRO A 9 -17.01 7.50 6.87
CA PRO A 9 -15.71 7.66 6.24
C PRO A 9 -14.70 6.70 6.87
N MET A 10 -13.86 6.11 6.04
CA MET A 10 -12.79 5.22 6.46
C MET A 10 -11.54 6.05 6.76
N ILE A 11 -11.10 6.02 8.02
CA ILE A 11 -9.98 6.85 8.52
C ILE A 11 -8.73 5.98 8.76
N CYS A 12 -8.91 4.65 8.85
CA CYS A 12 -7.80 3.73 9.11
C CYS A 12 -7.02 3.45 7.82
N HIS A 13 -5.71 3.63 7.89
CA HIS A 13 -4.79 3.23 6.84
C HIS A 13 -4.60 1.71 6.82
N HIS A 14 -4.36 1.16 5.64
CA HIS A 14 -4.03 -0.25 5.48
C HIS A 14 -2.52 -0.43 5.53
N LEU A 15 -2.05 -1.08 6.59
CA LEU A 15 -0.65 -1.43 6.73
C LEU A 15 -0.39 -2.81 6.13
N LYS A 16 0.63 -2.89 5.29
CA LYS A 16 1.11 -4.12 4.66
C LYS A 16 2.60 -4.27 4.85
N ARG A 17 3.02 -5.51 5.08
CA ARG A 17 4.44 -5.87 5.11
C ARG A 17 4.80 -6.39 3.73
N GLY A 18 5.83 -5.81 3.15
CA GLY A 18 6.40 -6.23 1.89
C GLY A 18 7.88 -6.59 2.05
N TRP A 19 8.44 -7.12 0.98
CA TRP A 19 9.86 -7.41 0.83
C TRP A 19 10.41 -6.60 -0.33
N LYS A 20 11.39 -5.75 -0.04
CA LYS A 20 12.18 -5.02 -1.03
C LYS A 20 13.42 -5.85 -1.36
N CYS A 21 13.63 -6.12 -2.63
CA CYS A 21 14.84 -6.75 -3.13
C CYS A 21 15.69 -5.70 -3.87
N VAL A 22 17.01 -5.76 -3.71
CA VAL A 22 17.94 -4.90 -4.46
C VAL A 22 19.27 -5.63 -4.69
N ALA A 23 19.84 -5.50 -5.88
CA ALA A 23 21.21 -5.92 -6.17
C ALA A 23 22.12 -4.70 -6.30
N ILE A 24 23.20 -4.68 -5.52
CA ILE A 24 24.17 -3.59 -5.51
C ILE A 24 25.51 -4.14 -5.99
N LYS A 25 25.98 -3.61 -7.11
CA LYS A 25 27.33 -3.83 -7.63
C LYS A 25 28.26 -2.80 -7.01
N GLN A 26 29.29 -3.26 -6.30
CA GLN A 26 30.36 -2.42 -5.80
C GLN A 26 31.63 -2.72 -6.59
N ALA A 27 32.29 -1.69 -7.09
CA ALA A 27 33.54 -1.81 -7.82
C ALA A 27 34.60 -0.87 -7.25
N VAL A 28 35.82 -1.36 -7.10
CA VAL A 28 36.95 -0.61 -6.55
C VAL A 28 38.13 -0.75 -7.48
N ASP A 29 38.68 0.38 -7.89
CA ASP A 29 39.97 0.43 -8.55
C ASP A 29 41.07 0.50 -7.48
N TYR A 30 42.05 -0.39 -7.56
CA TYR A 30 43.15 -0.48 -6.61
C TYR A 30 44.47 -0.79 -7.31
N ARG A 31 45.59 -0.45 -6.68
CA ARG A 31 46.93 -0.81 -7.14
C ARG A 31 47.93 -0.82 -5.99
N THR A 32 49.08 -1.46 -6.22
CA THR A 32 50.27 -1.33 -5.39
C THR A 32 51.33 -0.61 -6.18
N ASP A 33 51.98 0.40 -5.59
CA ASP A 33 53.10 1.07 -6.25
C ASP A 33 54.43 0.31 -6.07
N PHE A 34 55.49 0.82 -6.70
CA PHE A 34 56.82 0.21 -6.64
C PHE A 34 57.46 0.23 -5.24
N LEU A 35 56.93 1.04 -4.32
CA LEU A 35 57.35 1.11 -2.92
C LEU A 35 56.51 0.17 -2.04
N GLY A 36 55.54 -0.55 -2.61
CA GLY A 36 54.65 -1.45 -1.89
C GLY A 36 53.45 -0.76 -1.23
N TYR A 37 53.24 0.54 -1.44
CA TYR A 37 52.07 1.24 -0.88
C TYR A 37 50.82 0.92 -1.68
N SER A 38 49.73 0.72 -0.93
CA SER A 38 48.42 0.40 -1.47
C SER A 38 47.65 1.68 -1.78
N HIS A 39 47.12 1.76 -2.98
CA HIS A 39 46.30 2.87 -3.45
C HIS A 39 44.92 2.35 -3.84
N GLN A 40 43.88 3.07 -3.45
CA GLN A 40 42.50 2.73 -3.74
C GLN A 40 41.76 4.00 -4.18
N LYS A 41 40.94 3.88 -5.23
CA LYS A 41 39.96 4.92 -5.57
C LYS A 41 38.68 4.75 -4.76
N ALA A 42 37.89 5.81 -4.70
CA ALA A 42 36.57 5.76 -4.10
C ALA A 42 35.73 4.62 -4.73
N PRO A 43 35.04 3.80 -3.91
CA PRO A 43 34.21 2.70 -4.42
C PRO A 43 33.06 3.25 -5.26
N GLU A 44 32.87 2.68 -6.44
CA GLU A 44 31.72 2.92 -7.29
C GLU A 44 30.60 1.96 -6.89
N GLN A 45 29.39 2.47 -6.67
CA GLN A 45 28.21 1.67 -6.40
C GLN A 45 27.17 1.85 -7.49
N LYS A 46 26.62 0.74 -7.99
CA LYS A 46 25.58 0.74 -9.01
C LYS A 46 24.48 -0.25 -8.66
N ILE A 47 23.24 0.22 -8.65
CA ILE A 47 22.08 -0.65 -8.49
C ILE A 47 21.82 -1.38 -9.82
N ILE A 48 21.65 -2.70 -9.74
CA ILE A 48 21.24 -3.54 -10.85
C ILE A 48 19.72 -3.60 -10.83
N LYS A 49 19.09 -3.31 -11.98
CA LYS A 49 17.64 -3.42 -12.13
C LYS A 49 17.22 -4.88 -11.99
N ILE A 50 16.21 -5.12 -11.15
CA ILE A 50 15.63 -6.44 -10.96
C ILE A 50 14.14 -6.41 -11.27
N THR A 51 13.57 -7.56 -11.60
CA THR A 51 12.13 -7.71 -11.81
C THR A 51 11.40 -8.15 -10.53
N PRO A 52 10.07 -8.00 -10.46
CA PRO A 52 9.29 -8.51 -9.35
C PRO A 52 9.33 -10.03 -9.23
N GLU A 53 9.34 -10.73 -10.37
CA GLU A 53 9.46 -12.18 -10.43
C GLU A 53 10.79 -12.67 -9.84
N GLU A 54 11.89 -11.98 -10.15
CA GLU A 54 13.19 -12.24 -9.56
C GLU A 54 13.16 -12.03 -8.04
N CYS A 55 12.56 -10.92 -7.57
CA CYS A 55 12.42 -10.66 -6.14
C CYS A 55 11.59 -11.75 -5.43
N LYS A 56 10.51 -12.22 -6.06
CA LYS A 56 9.68 -13.32 -5.55
C LYS A 56 10.47 -14.61 -5.42
N ASN A 57 11.29 -14.92 -6.43
CA ASN A 57 12.20 -16.06 -6.39
C ASN A 57 13.24 -15.92 -5.27
N TRP A 58 13.81 -14.73 -5.07
CA TRP A 58 14.77 -14.50 -3.99
C TRP A 58 14.15 -14.66 -2.61
N VAL A 59 12.92 -14.18 -2.42
CA VAL A 59 12.19 -14.33 -1.16
C VAL A 59 11.87 -15.80 -0.87
N ASN A 60 11.45 -16.56 -1.87
CA ASN A 60 11.05 -17.97 -1.72
C ASN A 60 12.24 -18.91 -1.55
N PHE A 61 13.26 -18.77 -2.41
CA PHE A 61 14.39 -19.70 -2.48
C PHE A 61 15.62 -19.23 -1.70
N LYS A 62 15.60 -17.99 -1.17
CA LYS A 62 16.76 -17.36 -0.51
C LYS A 62 18.02 -17.44 -1.36
N LYS A 63 17.85 -17.30 -2.68
CA LYS A 63 18.94 -17.41 -3.66
C LYS A 63 18.83 -16.31 -4.70
N CYS A 64 19.96 -15.71 -5.01
CA CYS A 64 20.16 -14.72 -6.04
C CYS A 64 21.06 -15.30 -7.14
N GLU A 65 21.04 -14.73 -8.33
CA GLU A 65 21.99 -15.07 -9.41
C GLU A 65 23.45 -14.97 -8.93
N TYR A 66 23.71 -14.01 -8.03
CA TYR A 66 25.04 -13.74 -7.50
C TYR A 66 25.37 -14.54 -6.23
N GLY A 67 24.55 -15.49 -5.78
CA GLY A 67 24.87 -16.36 -4.64
C GLY A 67 23.69 -16.64 -3.71
N GLU A 68 23.95 -17.41 -2.66
CA GLU A 68 22.97 -17.72 -1.63
C GLU A 68 22.80 -16.54 -0.66
N ILE A 69 21.54 -16.26 -0.29
CA ILE A 69 21.18 -15.16 0.57
C ILE A 69 21.12 -15.70 2.00
N THR A 70 22.07 -15.25 2.81
CA THR A 70 22.18 -15.61 4.22
C THR A 70 21.50 -14.57 5.12
N LYS A 71 21.19 -14.93 6.36
CA LYS A 71 20.64 -13.99 7.33
C LYS A 71 21.74 -13.01 7.76
N GLY A 72 21.52 -11.72 7.49
CA GLY A 72 22.39 -10.64 7.95
C GLY A 72 21.95 -10.14 9.33
N SER A 73 20.84 -9.40 9.36
CA SER A 73 20.20 -8.90 10.59
C SER A 73 18.76 -9.44 10.72
N ASP A 74 18.03 -9.07 11.77
CA ASP A 74 16.65 -9.56 11.98
C ASP A 74 15.65 -9.12 10.90
N LYS A 75 15.96 -8.08 10.11
CA LYS A 75 15.08 -7.54 9.05
C LYS A 75 15.74 -7.50 7.66
N GLU A 76 16.95 -8.03 7.54
CA GLU A 76 17.75 -7.97 6.33
C GLU A 76 18.44 -9.31 6.05
N LEU A 77 18.24 -9.81 4.84
CA LEU A 77 18.95 -10.98 4.31
C LEU A 77 19.86 -10.51 3.18
N HIS A 78 21.10 -11.01 3.13
CA HIS A 78 22.04 -10.65 2.08
C HIS A 78 23.03 -11.77 1.73
N THR A 79 23.66 -11.68 0.57
CA THR A 79 24.72 -12.62 0.13
C THR A 79 26.03 -12.47 0.91
N GLY A 80 26.27 -11.32 1.56
CA GLY A 80 27.40 -11.13 2.47
C GLY A 80 28.78 -11.24 1.84
N LYS A 81 28.90 -11.02 0.53
CA LYS A 81 30.18 -11.10 -0.18
C LYS A 81 31.03 -9.88 0.16
N SER A 82 32.25 -10.11 0.63
CA SER A 82 33.26 -9.07 0.83
C SER A 82 34.11 -8.89 -0.42
N LEU A 83 34.61 -7.68 -0.59
CA LEU A 83 35.52 -7.33 -1.67
C LEU A 83 36.95 -7.53 -1.18
N ASN A 84 37.57 -8.66 -1.55
CA ASN A 84 38.94 -8.98 -1.15
C ASN A 84 39.92 -8.40 -2.18
N LEU A 85 40.70 -7.40 -1.76
CA LEU A 85 41.67 -6.73 -2.61
C LEU A 85 43.03 -7.42 -2.48
N GLU A 86 43.50 -8.03 -3.57
CA GLU A 86 44.82 -8.68 -3.62
C GLU A 86 45.89 -7.70 -4.10
N TYR A 87 46.44 -6.94 -3.15
CA TYR A 87 47.57 -6.05 -3.40
C TYR A 87 48.83 -6.85 -3.72
N SER A 88 49.51 -6.45 -4.79
CA SER A 88 50.76 -7.08 -5.19
C SER A 88 51.65 -6.12 -5.96
N TRP A 89 52.91 -6.00 -5.51
CA TRP A 89 53.93 -5.11 -6.06
C TRP A 89 54.33 -5.44 -7.52
N TRP A 90 54.12 -6.69 -7.98
CA TRP A 90 54.39 -7.09 -9.37
C TRP A 90 53.16 -6.96 -10.29
N LYS A 91 51.97 -6.66 -9.74
CA LYS A 91 50.76 -6.39 -10.53
C LYS A 91 50.77 -4.91 -10.94
N ILE A 92 51.52 -4.59 -12.01
CA ILE A 92 51.70 -3.23 -12.51
C ILE A 92 50.38 -2.70 -13.09
N GLY A 93 49.95 -1.52 -12.64
CA GLY A 93 48.77 -0.81 -13.16
C GLY A 93 47.56 -0.84 -12.22
N TRP A 94 46.49 -0.16 -12.62
CA TRP A 94 45.22 -0.17 -11.88
C TRP A 94 44.48 -1.48 -12.13
N GLN A 95 44.05 -2.12 -11.06
CA GLN A 95 43.22 -3.31 -11.07
C GLN A 95 41.80 -2.95 -10.64
N LYS A 96 40.81 -3.70 -11.13
CA LYS A 96 39.40 -3.50 -10.77
C LYS A 96 38.85 -4.74 -10.08
N ALA A 97 38.51 -4.61 -8.81
CA ALA A 97 37.79 -5.63 -8.08
C ALA A 97 36.30 -5.28 -8.05
N THR A 98 35.45 -6.29 -8.22
CA THR A 98 33.98 -6.11 -8.30
C THR A 98 33.30 -7.18 -7.49
N VAL A 99 32.32 -6.78 -6.67
CA VAL A 99 31.43 -7.68 -5.96
C VAL A 99 29.98 -7.26 -6.19
N VAL A 100 29.07 -8.22 -6.23
CA VAL A 100 27.63 -7.95 -6.29
C VAL A 100 27.01 -8.56 -5.05
N ASN A 101 26.28 -7.74 -4.30
CA ASN A 101 25.51 -8.18 -3.15
C ASN A 101 24.02 -8.02 -3.42
N CYS A 102 23.27 -9.08 -3.13
CA CYS A 102 21.81 -9.07 -3.20
C CYS A 102 21.27 -8.91 -1.79
N PHE A 103 20.30 -8.02 -1.62
CA PHE A 103 19.69 -7.69 -0.34
C PHE A 103 18.18 -7.90 -0.42
N ILE A 104 17.60 -8.46 0.64
CA ILE A 104 16.17 -8.52 0.87
C ILE A 104 15.90 -7.84 2.21
N THR A 105 15.17 -6.73 2.17
CA THR A 105 14.81 -5.94 3.34
C THR A 105 13.30 -5.90 3.50
N GLN A 106 12.82 -5.98 4.75
CA GLN A 106 11.41 -5.82 5.03
C GLN A 106 10.98 -4.34 4.88
N SER A 107 9.92 -4.08 4.12
CA SER A 107 9.33 -2.75 3.94
C SER A 107 7.91 -2.69 4.48
N LEU A 108 7.50 -1.49 4.91
CA LEU A 108 6.15 -1.17 5.37
C LEU A 108 5.43 -0.34 4.30
N LEU A 109 4.37 -0.91 3.74
CA LEU A 109 3.52 -0.27 2.75
C LEU A 109 2.22 0.19 3.39
N ILE A 110 1.77 1.38 2.99
CA ILE A 110 0.60 2.06 3.53
C ILE A 110 -0.36 2.37 2.39
N GLY A 111 -1.52 1.73 2.40
CA GLY A 111 -2.61 2.06 1.49
C GLY A 111 -3.57 3.06 2.13
N GLN A 112 -3.90 4.13 1.40
CA GLN A 112 -4.87 5.14 1.83
C GLN A 112 -6.29 4.79 1.36
N PRO A 113 -7.32 4.92 2.21
CA PRO A 113 -8.70 4.71 1.79
C PRO A 113 -9.10 5.66 0.65
N GLY A 114 -9.72 5.10 -0.39
CA GLY A 114 -10.15 5.81 -1.59
C GLY A 114 -9.05 6.05 -2.62
N LYS A 115 -7.82 5.59 -2.38
CA LYS A 115 -6.71 5.71 -3.34
C LYS A 115 -6.22 4.33 -3.77
N ALA A 116 -5.90 4.21 -5.05
CA ALA A 116 -5.27 3.00 -5.61
C ALA A 116 -3.77 2.94 -5.28
N THR A 117 -3.13 4.10 -5.10
CA THR A 117 -1.70 4.23 -4.87
C THR A 117 -1.30 3.88 -3.44
N ILE A 118 -0.03 3.50 -3.27
CA ILE A 118 0.58 3.22 -1.98
C ILE A 118 1.56 4.31 -1.55
N ASP A 119 1.76 4.41 -0.24
CA ASP A 119 2.80 5.21 0.39
C ASP A 119 3.74 4.29 1.18
N SER A 120 4.99 4.70 1.30
CA SER A 120 5.98 4.08 2.18
C SER A 120 6.78 5.19 2.88
N PRO A 121 7.16 5.02 4.16
CA PRO A 121 8.06 5.96 4.83
C PRO A 121 9.48 5.96 4.25
N THR A 122 9.90 4.88 3.58
CA THR A 122 11.29 4.65 3.17
C THR A 122 11.46 4.56 1.65
N GLU A 123 10.41 4.28 0.90
CA GLU A 123 10.47 4.12 -0.56
C GLU A 123 9.56 5.08 -1.32
N GLU A 124 10.00 5.49 -2.51
CA GLU A 124 9.16 6.22 -3.45
C GLU A 124 8.27 5.25 -4.24
N VAL A 125 7.05 5.04 -3.74
CA VAL A 125 6.10 4.03 -4.27
C VAL A 125 4.78 4.62 -4.77
N LYS A 126 4.70 5.95 -4.95
CA LYS A 126 3.46 6.63 -5.35
C LYS A 126 2.95 6.24 -6.73
N HIS A 127 3.82 5.71 -7.59
CA HIS A 127 3.48 5.20 -8.92
C HIS A 127 3.01 3.74 -8.91
N CYS A 128 3.06 3.07 -7.75
CA CYS A 128 2.68 1.68 -7.59
C CYS A 128 1.22 1.57 -7.17
N GLU A 129 0.49 0.59 -7.71
CA GLU A 129 -0.87 0.30 -7.28
C GLU A 129 -0.89 -0.77 -6.18
N PHE A 130 -1.68 -0.55 -5.12
CA PHE A 130 -1.77 -1.47 -3.99
C PHE A 130 -2.29 -2.87 -4.39
N ILE A 131 -3.05 -2.95 -5.48
CA ILE A 131 -3.74 -4.16 -5.96
C ILE A 131 -2.78 -5.08 -6.72
N GLU A 132 -1.73 -4.53 -7.33
CA GLU A 132 -0.79 -5.28 -8.17
C GLU A 132 0.08 -6.26 -7.36
N GLU A 133 0.22 -6.08 -6.04
CA GLU A 133 1.05 -6.92 -5.15
C GLU A 133 2.56 -6.85 -5.40
N GLU A 134 2.96 -6.08 -6.41
CA GLU A 134 4.33 -5.89 -6.80
C GLU A 134 4.56 -4.48 -7.37
N CYS A 135 5.80 -4.01 -7.29
CA CYS A 135 6.18 -2.77 -7.94
C CYS A 135 7.69 -2.68 -8.19
N ASN A 136 8.05 -2.12 -9.33
CA ASN A 136 9.42 -1.70 -9.62
C ASN A 136 9.65 -0.26 -9.15
N LEU A 137 10.72 -0.06 -8.38
CA LEU A 137 11.14 1.25 -7.90
C LEU A 137 12.00 1.95 -8.96
N LYS A 138 12.02 3.29 -8.92
CA LYS A 138 12.79 4.12 -9.86
C LYS A 138 14.30 3.91 -9.76
N ASP A 139 14.78 3.51 -8.58
CA ASP A 139 16.19 3.17 -8.32
C ASP A 139 16.62 1.83 -8.94
N GLY A 140 15.66 1.04 -9.46
CA GLY A 140 15.88 -0.28 -10.05
C GLY A 140 15.65 -1.44 -9.07
N ALA A 141 15.34 -1.17 -7.82
CA ALA A 141 14.90 -2.20 -6.87
C ALA A 141 13.46 -2.64 -7.17
N SER A 142 13.06 -3.78 -6.62
CA SER A 142 11.68 -4.27 -6.73
C SER A 142 11.12 -4.57 -5.34
N ILE A 143 9.83 -4.33 -5.16
CA ILE A 143 9.11 -4.61 -3.92
C ILE A 143 7.91 -5.50 -4.21
N ILE A 144 7.67 -6.48 -3.35
CA ILE A 144 6.53 -7.40 -3.42
C ILE A 144 5.84 -7.47 -2.06
N TRP A 145 4.52 -7.68 -2.03
CA TRP A 145 3.75 -7.84 -0.81
C TRP A 145 2.57 -8.79 -1.01
N GLU A 146 2.28 -9.63 -0.03
CA GLU A 146 1.19 -10.60 -0.15
C GLU A 146 -0.19 -10.00 0.17
N LYS A 147 -1.21 -10.46 -0.56
CA LYS A 147 -2.61 -10.38 -0.10
C LYS A 147 -2.73 -11.18 1.20
N ASN A 148 -3.39 -10.60 2.21
CA ASN A 148 -3.74 -11.39 3.39
C ASN A 148 -4.88 -12.30 2.96
N ASN A 149 -4.61 -13.60 2.89
CA ASN A 149 -5.53 -14.62 2.37
C ASN A 149 -6.80 -14.81 3.21
N ASP A 150 -6.89 -14.25 4.43
CA ASP A 150 -8.12 -14.32 5.23
C ASP A 150 -9.31 -13.53 4.62
N ILE A 151 -9.04 -12.73 3.57
CA ILE A 151 -9.88 -11.59 3.22
C ILE A 151 -9.95 -11.34 1.69
N SER A 152 -9.88 -12.39 0.88
CA SER A 152 -10.11 -12.25 -0.57
C SER A 152 -11.50 -11.72 -0.93
N GLU A 153 -12.48 -11.69 0.00
CA GLU A 153 -13.81 -11.07 -0.20
C GLU A 153 -13.99 -9.63 0.36
N ILE A 154 -13.06 -9.11 1.17
CA ILE A 154 -13.18 -7.75 1.73
C ILE A 154 -12.24 -6.77 1.00
N PHE A 155 -11.39 -7.25 0.08
CA PHE A 155 -10.42 -6.41 -0.62
C PHE A 155 -11.05 -5.39 -1.56
N ASP A 156 -12.14 -5.74 -2.26
CA ASP A 156 -12.94 -4.74 -3.01
C ASP A 156 -13.64 -3.72 -2.10
N LYS A 157 -13.71 -3.99 -0.79
CA LYS A 157 -14.38 -3.14 0.21
C LYS A 157 -13.43 -2.35 1.13
N ARG A 158 -12.11 -2.49 0.99
CA ARG A 158 -11.12 -1.96 1.95
C ARG A 158 -10.49 -0.65 1.53
N MET A 159 -10.21 -0.46 0.25
CA MET A 159 -9.82 0.86 -0.25
C MET A 159 -11.03 1.75 -0.52
N CYS A 160 -12.22 1.41 0.01
CA CYS A 160 -13.36 2.31 -0.08
C CYS A 160 -13.12 3.52 0.82
N LYS A 161 -13.45 4.71 0.31
CA LYS A 161 -13.48 5.93 1.12
C LYS A 161 -14.47 5.80 2.28
N TYR A 162 -15.42 4.87 2.18
CA TYR A 162 -16.48 4.65 3.16
C TYR A 162 -16.65 3.18 3.53
N GLN A 163 -16.87 2.91 4.82
CA GLN A 163 -17.08 1.58 5.39
C GLN A 163 -18.48 1.45 5.98
N LYS A 164 -19.17 0.35 5.65
CA LYS A 164 -20.45 0.00 6.24
C LYS A 164 -20.29 -0.28 7.74
N ILE A 165 -21.03 0.44 8.57
CA ILE A 165 -21.00 0.28 10.04
C ILE A 165 -22.07 -0.72 10.48
N GLY A 166 -23.22 -0.70 9.83
CA GLY A 166 -24.35 -1.52 10.22
C GLY A 166 -25.65 -1.09 9.57
N HIS A 167 -26.70 -1.82 9.90
CA HIS A 167 -28.05 -1.52 9.47
C HIS A 167 -28.83 -1.01 10.68
N PHE A 168 -29.25 0.24 10.61
CA PHE A 168 -29.91 0.91 11.72
C PHE A 168 -31.37 1.14 11.38
N SER A 169 -32.26 0.64 12.23
CA SER A 169 -33.67 1.01 12.17
C SER A 169 -33.85 2.45 12.62
N GLY A 170 -34.78 3.17 12.01
CA GLY A 170 -35.08 4.56 12.34
C GLY A 170 -36.29 5.12 11.62
N ASN A 171 -36.60 6.37 11.91
CA ASN A 171 -37.71 7.12 11.35
C ASN A 171 -37.21 8.40 10.68
N TYR A 172 -37.95 8.89 9.70
CA TYR A 172 -37.64 10.12 8.99
C TYR A 172 -38.79 11.12 9.18
N SER A 173 -38.49 12.26 9.77
CA SER A 173 -39.44 13.34 10.03
C SER A 173 -38.78 14.69 9.81
N ASN A 174 -39.51 15.63 9.18
CA ASN A 174 -39.07 17.01 8.99
C ASN A 174 -37.64 17.19 8.42
N GLY A 175 -37.23 16.34 7.48
CA GLY A 175 -35.90 16.44 6.87
C GLY A 175 -34.79 15.69 7.63
N ILE A 176 -35.09 15.15 8.81
CA ILE A 176 -34.13 14.51 9.71
C ILE A 176 -34.49 13.02 9.84
N TRP A 177 -33.50 12.16 9.60
CA TRP A 177 -33.58 10.75 9.97
C TRP A 177 -33.03 10.57 11.38
N TYR A 178 -33.70 9.81 12.23
CA TYR A 178 -33.22 9.45 13.56
C TYR A 178 -33.36 7.96 13.79
N SER A 179 -32.36 7.37 14.44
CA SER A 179 -32.35 5.95 14.76
C SER A 179 -33.41 5.61 15.81
N THR A 180 -33.86 4.35 15.83
CA THR A 180 -34.88 3.87 16.79
C THR A 180 -34.38 3.97 18.23
N ASP A 181 -33.08 3.81 18.45
CA ASP A 181 -32.42 4.00 19.76
C ASP A 181 -32.21 5.48 20.14
N MET A 182 -32.59 6.42 19.26
CA MET A 182 -32.38 7.86 19.38
C MET A 182 -30.93 8.31 19.60
N GLN A 183 -29.96 7.43 19.40
CA GLN A 183 -28.54 7.77 19.60
C GLN A 183 -27.92 8.49 18.39
N ARG A 184 -28.61 8.50 17.25
CA ARG A 184 -28.08 9.01 15.98
C ARG A 184 -29.14 9.78 15.22
N SER A 185 -28.75 10.91 14.65
CA SER A 185 -29.56 11.67 13.71
C SER A 185 -28.74 12.04 12.47
N LEU A 186 -29.37 11.99 11.30
CA LEU A 186 -28.78 12.28 10.01
C LEU A 186 -29.65 13.30 9.29
N ILE A 187 -29.06 14.40 8.84
CA ILE A 187 -29.73 15.40 8.02
C ILE A 187 -29.14 15.31 6.62
N PHE A 188 -30.03 15.16 5.64
CA PHE A 188 -29.66 15.12 4.22
C PHE A 188 -30.23 16.36 3.54
N GLU A 189 -29.37 17.31 3.24
CA GLU A 189 -29.74 18.48 2.44
C GLU A 189 -30.06 18.05 0.99
N GLU A 190 -30.86 18.83 0.27
CA GLU A 190 -31.17 18.51 -1.14
C GLU A 190 -29.91 18.57 -2.01
N SER A 191 -29.01 19.50 -1.70
CA SER A 191 -27.66 19.69 -2.25
C SER A 191 -26.61 18.75 -1.68
N ALA A 192 -26.98 17.79 -0.83
CA ALA A 192 -26.02 16.88 -0.21
C ALA A 192 -25.12 16.19 -1.23
N GLU A 193 -23.82 16.14 -0.93
CA GLU A 193 -22.81 15.52 -1.77
C GLU A 193 -23.15 14.04 -2.03
N LYS A 194 -23.04 13.66 -3.30
CA LYS A 194 -23.18 12.28 -3.75
C LYS A 194 -21.84 11.77 -4.21
N ILE A 195 -21.46 10.61 -3.72
CA ILE A 195 -20.21 9.96 -4.09
C ILE A 195 -20.50 8.56 -4.61
N GLU A 196 -19.64 8.09 -5.49
CA GLU A 196 -19.62 6.70 -5.90
C GLU A 196 -18.31 6.10 -5.39
N THR A 197 -18.42 5.07 -4.55
CA THR A 197 -17.26 4.38 -3.98
C THR A 197 -17.55 2.89 -3.98
N CYS A 198 -16.64 2.09 -4.52
CA CYS A 198 -16.73 0.63 -4.56
C CYS A 198 -18.05 0.11 -5.15
N GLY A 199 -18.50 0.74 -6.24
CA GLY A 199 -19.75 0.38 -6.94
C GLY A 199 -21.05 0.79 -6.21
N GLU A 200 -20.97 1.46 -5.07
CA GLU A 200 -22.13 1.99 -4.37
C GLU A 200 -22.24 3.51 -4.50
N LYS A 201 -23.43 3.97 -4.88
CA LYS A 201 -23.78 5.40 -4.87
C LYS A 201 -24.29 5.78 -3.49
N LEU A 202 -23.53 6.64 -2.82
CA LEU A 202 -23.80 7.08 -1.45
C LEU A 202 -24.15 8.57 -1.43
N ARG A 203 -25.03 8.94 -0.51
CA ARG A 203 -25.35 10.33 -0.18
C ARG A 203 -24.84 10.64 1.21
N ILE A 204 -24.10 11.72 1.34
CA ILE A 204 -23.44 12.14 2.58
C ILE A 204 -24.39 13.07 3.35
N SER A 205 -24.51 12.84 4.65
CA SER A 205 -25.23 13.71 5.59
C SER A 205 -24.33 14.83 6.10
N ASN A 206 -24.93 15.85 6.71
CA ASN A 206 -24.21 16.96 7.35
C ASN A 206 -23.21 16.51 8.45
N THR A 207 -23.41 15.34 9.06
CA THR A 207 -22.53 14.77 10.09
C THR A 207 -21.42 13.89 9.52
N GLY A 208 -21.32 13.79 8.19
CA GLY A 208 -20.28 13.01 7.48
C GLY A 208 -20.61 11.52 7.32
N PHE A 209 -21.68 11.02 7.94
CA PHE A 209 -22.20 9.67 7.66
C PHE A 209 -22.87 9.63 6.30
N ALA A 210 -22.90 8.46 5.67
CA ALA A 210 -23.51 8.25 4.38
C ALA A 210 -24.55 7.12 4.43
N ILE A 211 -25.52 7.20 3.52
CA ILE A 211 -26.47 6.12 3.23
C ILE A 211 -26.47 5.86 1.72
N ARG A 212 -26.90 4.67 1.30
CA ARG A 212 -27.04 4.38 -0.13
C ARG A 212 -28.16 5.25 -0.73
N GLU A 213 -27.95 5.78 -1.92
CA GLU A 213 -28.93 6.63 -2.61
C GLU A 213 -30.27 5.90 -2.82
N TYR A 214 -30.22 4.57 -3.02
CA TYR A 214 -31.41 3.73 -3.08
C TYR A 214 -32.21 3.71 -1.77
N ASP A 215 -31.52 3.63 -0.63
CA ASP A 215 -32.18 3.64 0.69
C ASP A 215 -32.76 5.03 0.99
N PHE A 216 -32.08 6.10 0.56
CA PHE A 216 -32.59 7.47 0.68
C PHE A 216 -33.88 7.69 -0.13
N LYS A 217 -33.91 7.25 -1.40
CA LYS A 217 -35.13 7.33 -2.24
C LYS A 217 -36.32 6.63 -1.58
N LYS A 218 -36.10 5.43 -1.01
CA LYS A 218 -37.14 4.72 -0.24
C LYS A 218 -37.65 5.53 0.96
N ILE A 219 -36.79 6.26 1.64
CA ILE A 219 -37.15 7.09 2.78
C ILE A 219 -38.05 8.27 2.32
N ILE A 220 -37.68 8.95 1.23
CA ILE A 220 -38.43 10.09 0.67
C ILE A 220 -39.77 9.67 0.04
N ASP A 221 -39.80 8.64 -0.81
CA ASP A 221 -41.02 8.22 -1.50
C ASP A 221 -42.15 7.86 -0.51
N GLN A 222 -41.77 7.37 0.67
CA GLN A 222 -42.70 7.07 1.75
C GLN A 222 -43.19 8.32 2.50
N LYS A 223 -42.41 9.42 2.55
CA LYS A 223 -42.90 10.73 3.04
C LYS A 223 -44.06 11.20 2.17
N ASN A 224 -43.92 11.09 0.85
CA ASN A 224 -44.97 11.48 -0.10
C ASN A 224 -46.23 10.64 0.06
N LYS A 225 -46.11 9.31 0.20
CA LYS A 225 -47.25 8.42 0.46
C LYS A 225 -47.96 8.72 1.79
N ASN A 226 -47.22 9.02 2.86
CA ASN A 226 -47.81 9.35 4.16
C ASN A 226 -48.44 10.76 4.19
N ARG A 227 -47.92 11.70 3.39
CA ARG A 227 -48.49 13.04 3.24
C ARG A 227 -49.83 12.97 2.49
N VAL A 228 -49.90 12.19 1.41
CA VAL A 228 -51.15 11.96 0.65
C VAL A 228 -52.22 11.32 1.55
N LYS A 229 -51.89 10.28 2.34
CA LYS A 229 -52.86 9.68 3.27
C LYS A 229 -53.37 10.62 4.38
N LYS A 230 -52.62 11.67 4.73
CA LYS A 230 -53.02 12.69 5.71
C LYS A 230 -53.86 13.81 5.12
N VAL A 231 -53.81 14.01 3.80
CA VAL A 231 -54.63 15.01 3.09
C VAL A 231 -56.01 14.45 2.74
N PHE A 232 -56.13 13.13 2.59
CA PHE A 232 -57.39 12.43 2.31
C PHE A 232 -58.08 11.83 3.55
N ARG A 233 -57.80 12.37 4.74
CA ARG A 233 -58.44 12.04 6.01
C ARG A 233 -58.83 13.32 6.72
#